data_AF-A0A151JRQ8-F1
#
_entry.id   AF-A0A151JRQ8-F1
#
_cell.length_a   1.000
_cell.length_b   1.000
_cell.length_c   1.000
_cell.angle_alpha   90.00
_cell.angle_beta   90.00
_cell.angle_gamma   90.00
#
_symmetry.space_group_name_H-M   'P 1'
#
loop_
_entity.id
_entity.type
_entity.pdbx_description
1 polymer ?
#
loop_
_entity_poly.entity_id
_entity_poly.type
_entity_poly.pdbx_seq_one_letter_code
_entity_poly.pdbx_strand_id
1 'polypeptide(L)'
;KFKEDLGIWSIECNVPQTTLSKLLVILQKHTDYPFPKDARSLLKTPRNTKLNPREIEYHHFVNIDGLPISKSGVSSLWFILSSSTVVKSVYIVGAFYGETKSENNIFLEKFVNEAIYLINNSLFCDLRYLDNLYSSPCTSSTFNIQIVKIEDQLQIWPCDKLQAKMWIMSLNKNYIVFPIIHT
;
A
#
# COMPACT_ATOMS: atom_id res chain seq x y z
N LYS A 1 -26.70 -0.92 22.17
CA LYS A 1 -27.26 0.43 22.28
C LYS A 1 -26.20 1.50 22.51
N PHE A 2 -25.82 1.87 23.74
CA PHE A 2 -24.86 2.98 23.95
C PHE A 2 -23.55 2.87 23.12
N LYS A 3 -22.92 1.68 23.07
CA LYS A 3 -21.72 1.43 22.26
C LYS A 3 -21.96 1.64 20.76
N GLU A 4 -23.12 1.26 20.26
CA GLU A 4 -23.51 1.38 18.85
C GLU A 4 -23.88 2.83 18.53
N ASP A 5 -24.64 3.49 19.39
CA ASP A 5 -25.01 4.90 19.26
C ASP A 5 -23.76 5.78 19.26
N LEU A 6 -22.77 5.48 20.11
CA LEU A 6 -21.48 6.16 20.13
C LEU A 6 -20.69 5.94 18.82
N GLY A 7 -20.77 4.74 18.25
CA GLY A 7 -20.16 4.43 16.95
C GLY A 7 -20.81 5.24 15.82
N ILE A 8 -22.15 5.25 15.75
CA ILE A 8 -22.93 6.00 14.76
C ILE A 8 -22.63 7.49 14.88
N TRP A 9 -22.72 8.05 16.09
CA TRP A 9 -22.40 9.46 16.37
C TRP A 9 -21.00 9.84 15.88
N SER A 10 -20.00 8.97 16.12
CA SER A 10 -18.63 9.27 15.71
C SER A 10 -18.45 9.36 14.19
N ILE A 11 -19.26 8.61 13.44
CA ILE A 11 -19.28 8.64 11.98
C ILE A 11 -20.01 9.89 11.49
N GLU A 12 -21.22 10.15 12.02
CA GLU A 12 -22.04 11.29 11.63
C GLU A 12 -21.34 12.64 11.89
N CYS A 13 -20.59 12.72 12.99
CA CYS A 13 -19.83 13.92 13.33
C CYS A 13 -18.41 13.96 12.74
N ASN A 14 -18.04 12.99 11.88
CA ASN A 14 -16.71 12.87 11.28
C ASN A 14 -15.57 13.00 12.33
N VAL A 15 -15.72 12.31 13.46
CA VAL A 15 -14.78 12.40 14.58
C VAL A 15 -13.48 11.68 14.22
N PRO A 16 -12.30 12.32 14.39
CA PRO A 16 -11.02 11.65 14.19
C PRO A 16 -10.89 10.40 15.07
N GLN A 17 -10.41 9.29 14.49
CA GLN A 17 -10.23 8.00 15.19
C GLN A 17 -9.35 8.13 16.45
N THR A 18 -8.40 9.05 16.44
CA THR A 18 -7.52 9.37 17.58
C THR A 18 -8.30 10.02 18.73
N THR A 19 -9.20 10.95 18.41
CA THR A 19 -10.11 11.59 19.37
C THR A 19 -11.06 10.56 19.97
N LEU A 20 -11.66 9.70 19.14
CA LEU A 20 -12.55 8.64 19.60
C LEU A 20 -11.83 7.64 20.51
N SER A 21 -10.59 7.25 20.18
CA SER A 21 -9.78 6.36 21.03
C SER A 21 -9.47 6.98 22.40
N LYS A 22 -9.15 8.29 22.45
CA LYS A 22 -8.95 9.01 23.73
C LYS A 22 -10.24 9.03 24.57
N LEU A 23 -11.39 9.29 23.93
CA LEU A 23 -12.69 9.26 24.60
C LEU A 23 -12.99 7.87 25.18
N LEU A 24 -12.75 6.81 24.42
CA LEU A 24 -12.98 5.44 24.87
C LEU A 24 -12.12 5.06 26.09
N VAL A 25 -10.88 5.54 26.17
CA VAL A 25 -10.02 5.35 27.34
C VAL A 25 -10.60 6.07 28.56
N ILE A 26 -11.16 7.27 28.40
CA ILE A 26 -11.83 8.00 29.49
C ILE A 26 -13.09 7.26 29.94
N LEU A 27 -13.92 6.81 29.01
CA LEU A 27 -15.14 6.06 29.30
C LEU A 27 -14.82 4.74 30.02
N GLN A 28 -13.76 4.04 29.65
CA GLN A 28 -13.30 2.83 30.33
C GLN A 28 -12.83 3.10 31.77
N LYS A 29 -12.29 4.29 32.07
CA LYS A 29 -11.85 4.65 33.43
C LYS A 29 -13.00 4.98 34.38
N HIS A 30 -14.08 5.53 33.84
CA HIS A 30 -15.19 6.07 34.64
C HIS A 30 -16.46 5.21 34.56
N THR A 31 -16.41 4.07 33.89
CA THR A 31 -17.52 3.13 33.81
C THR A 31 -17.03 1.70 33.99
N ASP A 32 -17.85 0.85 34.59
CA ASP A 32 -17.57 -0.60 34.67
C ASP A 32 -17.82 -1.34 33.35
N TYR A 33 -18.15 -0.60 32.28
CA TYR A 33 -18.45 -1.18 30.98
C TYR A 33 -17.16 -1.42 30.17
N PRO A 34 -16.98 -2.60 29.55
CA PRO A 34 -15.74 -2.97 28.86
C PRO A 34 -15.64 -2.32 27.47
N PHE A 35 -15.47 -0.99 27.43
CA PHE A 35 -15.20 -0.29 26.17
C PHE A 35 -13.86 -0.74 25.56
N PRO A 36 -13.77 -0.87 24.22
CA PRO A 36 -12.50 -1.10 23.54
C PRO A 36 -11.61 0.15 23.66
N LYS A 37 -10.29 -0.04 23.71
CA LYS A 37 -9.33 1.10 23.77
C LYS A 37 -9.10 1.79 22.42
N ASP A 38 -9.44 1.13 21.33
CA ASP A 38 -9.17 1.57 19.96
C ASP A 38 -10.48 1.75 19.19
N ALA A 39 -10.63 2.90 18.56
CA ALA A 39 -11.80 3.28 17.77
C ALA A 39 -12.16 2.28 16.66
N ARG A 40 -11.18 1.64 16.00
CA ARG A 40 -11.44 0.60 14.99
C ARG A 40 -12.12 -0.62 15.59
N SER A 41 -11.83 -0.91 16.85
CA SER A 41 -12.46 -2.02 17.59
C SER A 41 -13.90 -1.67 18.02
N LEU A 42 -14.19 -0.39 18.27
CA LEU A 42 -15.55 0.10 18.46
C LEU A 42 -16.37 -0.05 17.17
N LEU A 43 -15.80 0.40 16.06
CA LEU A 43 -16.43 0.44 14.74
C LEU A 43 -16.43 -0.90 13.99
N LYS A 44 -15.85 -1.95 14.61
CA LYS A 44 -15.72 -3.29 14.02
C LYS A 44 -15.12 -3.24 12.61
N THR A 45 -14.13 -2.37 12.39
CA THR A 45 -13.47 -2.24 11.09
C THR A 45 -12.92 -3.61 10.68
N PRO A 46 -13.25 -4.13 9.49
CA PRO A 46 -12.82 -5.47 9.07
C PRO A 46 -11.29 -5.55 9.10
N ARG A 47 -10.76 -6.47 9.92
CA ARG A 47 -9.32 -6.79 9.92
C ARG A 47 -8.96 -7.83 8.86
N ASN A 48 -9.92 -8.66 8.51
CA ASN A 48 -9.85 -9.71 7.49
C ASN A 48 -11.18 -9.73 6.75
N THR A 49 -11.18 -9.40 5.48
CA THR A 49 -12.38 -9.44 4.64
C THR A 49 -12.48 -10.85 4.05
N LYS A 50 -13.47 -11.66 4.49
CA LYS A 50 -13.78 -12.91 3.80
C LYS A 50 -14.45 -12.55 2.48
N LEU A 51 -13.71 -12.68 1.38
CA LEU A 51 -14.20 -12.38 0.04
C LEU A 51 -15.18 -13.47 -0.41
N ASN A 52 -16.38 -13.07 -0.82
CA ASN A 52 -17.31 -13.97 -1.51
C ASN A 52 -16.85 -14.11 -2.97
N PRO A 53 -16.58 -15.33 -3.49
CA PRO A 53 -16.01 -15.51 -4.83
C PRO A 53 -16.91 -15.11 -6.01
N ARG A 54 -18.14 -14.66 -5.77
CA ARG A 54 -19.17 -14.52 -6.82
C ARG A 54 -19.21 -13.15 -7.51
N GLU A 55 -18.51 -12.16 -6.99
CA GLU A 55 -18.23 -10.90 -7.71
C GLU A 55 -16.74 -10.63 -7.55
N ILE A 56 -16.00 -10.53 -8.66
CA ILE A 56 -14.57 -10.20 -8.62
C ILE A 56 -14.46 -8.71 -8.34
N GLU A 57 -14.66 -8.34 -7.08
CA GLU A 57 -14.47 -6.98 -6.60
C GLU A 57 -12.97 -6.80 -6.28
N TYR A 58 -12.31 -5.96 -7.09
CA TYR A 58 -10.90 -5.65 -6.92
C TYR A 58 -10.74 -4.60 -5.82
N HIS A 59 -10.44 -5.05 -4.61
CA HIS A 59 -10.11 -4.15 -3.50
C HIS A 59 -8.62 -3.86 -3.47
N HIS A 60 -8.28 -2.58 -3.44
CA HIS A 60 -6.91 -2.10 -3.27
C HIS A 60 -6.83 -1.38 -1.91
N PHE A 61 -5.96 -1.86 -1.05
CA PHE A 61 -5.73 -1.33 0.28
C PHE A 61 -4.46 -0.48 0.26
N VAL A 62 -4.51 0.69 0.90
CA VAL A 62 -3.36 1.59 1.05
C VAL A 62 -3.21 1.92 2.53
N ASN A 63 -1.98 1.81 3.04
CA ASN A 63 -1.61 2.18 4.39
C ASN A 63 -0.34 3.04 4.34
N ILE A 64 -0.13 3.90 5.33
CA ILE A 64 1.10 4.68 5.45
C ILE A 64 1.61 4.53 6.87
N ASP A 65 2.78 3.88 7.00
CA ASP A 65 3.37 3.54 8.28
C ASP A 65 4.81 4.04 8.41
N GLY A 66 5.20 4.40 9.63
CA GLY A 66 6.51 4.95 9.96
C GLY A 66 7.45 3.89 10.51
N LEU A 67 8.63 3.76 9.93
CA LEU A 67 9.73 2.94 10.43
C LEU A 67 10.87 3.84 10.93
N PRO A 68 11.13 3.91 12.25
CA PRO A 68 12.26 4.66 12.78
C PRO A 68 13.59 4.10 12.25
N ILE A 69 14.44 4.97 11.70
CA ILE A 69 15.73 4.54 11.11
C ILE A 69 16.84 4.48 12.18
N SER A 70 16.71 5.25 13.26
CA SER A 70 17.68 5.26 14.35
C SER A 70 16.99 5.38 15.71
N LYS A 71 17.64 4.83 16.74
CA LYS A 71 17.15 4.92 18.12
C LYS A 71 17.31 6.32 18.75
N SER A 72 18.13 7.18 18.14
CA SER A 72 18.48 8.51 18.64
C SER A 72 17.97 9.67 17.78
N GLY A 73 17.44 9.38 16.60
CA GLY A 73 16.89 10.39 15.68
C GLY A 73 15.37 10.51 15.81
N VAL A 74 14.86 11.72 15.58
CA VAL A 74 13.43 12.01 15.48
C VAL A 74 12.84 11.63 14.11
N SER A 75 13.68 11.27 13.15
CA SER A 75 13.29 10.94 11.77
C SER A 75 12.90 9.48 11.58
N SER A 76 11.87 9.29 10.76
CA SER A 76 11.34 7.99 10.34
C SER A 76 11.25 7.90 8.82
N LEU A 77 11.27 6.68 8.32
CA LEU A 77 10.87 6.39 6.95
C LEU A 77 9.36 6.10 6.92
N TRP A 78 8.61 6.86 6.17
CA TRP A 78 7.17 6.73 6.00
C TRP A 78 6.90 5.98 4.70
N PHE A 79 6.60 4.69 4.82
CA PHE A 79 6.28 3.85 3.67
C PHE A 79 4.81 4.02 3.27
N ILE A 80 4.55 4.24 1.99
CA ILE A 80 3.24 4.00 1.40
C ILE A 80 3.19 2.51 1.06
N LEU A 81 2.43 1.77 1.86
CA LEU A 81 2.21 0.34 1.74
C LEU A 81 0.92 0.10 0.98
N SER A 82 0.93 -0.89 0.10
CA SER A 82 -0.25 -1.28 -0.63
C SER A 82 -0.43 -2.79 -0.67
N SER A 83 -1.68 -3.22 -0.83
CA SER A 83 -2.07 -4.62 -0.98
C SER A 83 -3.31 -4.69 -1.88
N SER A 84 -3.47 -5.79 -2.61
CA SER A 84 -4.66 -6.01 -3.46
C SER A 84 -5.19 -7.41 -3.30
N THR A 85 -6.47 -7.61 -3.62
CA THR A 85 -7.11 -8.93 -3.57
C THR A 85 -6.50 -9.93 -4.56
N VAL A 86 -5.85 -9.43 -5.61
CA VAL A 86 -5.13 -10.24 -6.60
C VAL A 86 -3.82 -10.74 -6.04
N VAL A 87 -2.98 -9.83 -5.54
CA VAL A 87 -1.60 -10.18 -5.18
C VAL A 87 -1.51 -10.71 -3.74
N LYS A 88 -2.45 -10.34 -2.87
CA LYS A 88 -2.56 -10.83 -1.48
C LYS A 88 -1.29 -10.67 -0.64
N SER A 89 -0.41 -9.75 -1.04
CA SER A 89 0.82 -9.40 -0.33
C SER A 89 0.91 -7.89 -0.15
N VAL A 90 1.56 -7.45 0.93
CA VAL A 90 1.83 -6.04 1.21
C VAL A 90 3.14 -5.63 0.55
N TYR A 91 3.14 -4.52 -0.18
CA TYR A 91 4.29 -4.01 -0.93
C TYR A 91 4.44 -2.50 -0.77
N ILE A 92 5.66 -2.01 -0.93
CA ILE A 92 5.97 -0.58 -0.86
C ILE A 92 5.74 0.03 -2.24
N VAL A 93 4.90 1.06 -2.32
CA VAL A 93 4.67 1.86 -3.54
C VAL A 93 5.33 3.23 -3.47
N GLY A 94 5.78 3.65 -2.29
CA GLY A 94 6.55 4.86 -2.10
C GLY A 94 7.14 4.94 -0.70
N ALA A 95 8.15 5.79 -0.53
CA ALA A 95 8.75 6.06 0.76
C ALA A 95 9.13 7.54 0.87
N PHE A 96 8.92 8.10 2.05
CA PHE A 96 9.32 9.46 2.40
C PHE A 96 10.16 9.44 3.67
N TYR A 97 11.22 10.22 3.75
CA TYR A 97 12.05 10.34 4.94
C TYR A 97 11.82 11.70 5.60
N GLY A 98 11.45 11.70 6.88
CA GLY A 98 11.22 12.94 7.62
C GLY A 98 10.88 12.69 9.09
N GLU A 99 10.91 13.76 9.89
CA GLU A 99 10.59 13.73 11.31
C GLU A 99 9.12 13.37 11.57
N THR A 100 8.24 13.85 10.71
CA THR A 100 6.80 13.59 10.79
C THR A 100 6.28 13.01 9.49
N LYS A 101 5.12 12.36 9.56
CA LYS A 101 4.37 11.95 8.38
C LYS A 101 4.12 13.22 7.55
N SER A 102 4.38 13.18 6.24
CA SER A 102 4.27 14.37 5.40
C SER A 102 2.88 15.00 5.56
N GLU A 103 2.81 16.23 6.08
CA GLU A 103 1.56 16.98 6.22
C GLU A 103 0.97 17.32 4.85
N ASN A 104 1.85 17.59 3.90
CA ASN A 104 1.49 17.77 2.50
C ASN A 104 1.55 16.42 1.80
N ASN A 105 0.38 15.94 1.37
CA ASN A 105 0.18 14.71 0.61
C ASN A 105 0.89 14.70 -0.76
N ILE A 106 1.88 15.56 -1.05
CA ILE A 106 2.56 15.66 -2.35
C ILE A 106 3.10 14.30 -2.83
N PHE A 107 3.58 13.46 -1.91
CA PHE A 107 4.02 12.10 -2.23
C PHE A 107 2.86 11.15 -2.51
N LEU A 108 1.75 11.32 -1.79
CA LEU A 108 0.52 10.55 -2.00
C LEU A 108 -0.20 10.99 -3.28
N GLU A 109 -0.15 12.27 -3.61
CA GLU A 109 -0.83 12.90 -4.74
C GLU A 109 -0.28 12.35 -6.06
N LYS A 110 1.04 12.19 -6.18
CA LYS A 110 1.65 11.52 -7.34
C LYS A 110 1.10 10.10 -7.52
N PHE A 111 1.10 9.31 -6.43
CA PHE A 111 0.56 7.95 -6.44
C PHE A 111 -0.95 7.91 -6.76
N VAL A 112 -1.73 8.82 -6.17
CA VAL A 112 -3.19 8.91 -6.38
C VAL A 112 -3.51 9.30 -7.82
N ASN A 113 -2.81 10.30 -8.37
CA ASN A 113 -3.01 10.73 -9.76
C ASN A 113 -2.64 9.62 -10.74
N GLU A 114 -1.54 8.92 -10.50
CA GLU A 114 -1.14 7.75 -11.29
C GLU A 114 -2.19 6.63 -11.17
N ALA A 115 -2.63 6.28 -9.97
CA ALA A 115 -3.65 5.26 -9.75
C ALA A 115 -4.97 5.60 -10.44
N ILE A 116 -5.45 6.85 -10.31
CA ILE A 116 -6.66 7.34 -11.01
C ILE A 116 -6.48 7.24 -12.53
N TYR A 117 -5.33 7.66 -13.03
CA TYR A 117 -5.02 7.57 -14.46
C TYR A 117 -5.04 6.11 -14.95
N LEU A 118 -4.41 5.19 -14.22
CA LEU A 118 -4.36 3.77 -14.54
C LEU A 118 -5.75 3.11 -14.47
N ILE A 119 -6.57 3.44 -13.46
CA ILE A 119 -7.96 2.95 -13.34
C ILE A 119 -8.79 3.40 -14.54
N ASN A 120 -8.66 4.67 -14.94
CA ASN A 120 -9.48 5.24 -16.00
C ASN A 120 -9.03 4.84 -17.40
N ASN A 121 -7.75 4.52 -17.59
CA ASN A 121 -7.18 4.26 -18.90
C ASN A 121 -6.73 2.80 -19.10
N SER A 122 -6.87 1.92 -18.08
CA SER A 122 -6.49 0.50 -18.13
C SER A 122 -5.10 0.26 -18.73
N LEU A 123 -4.09 0.92 -18.17
CA LEU A 123 -2.74 1.00 -18.74
C LEU A 123 -1.77 -0.03 -18.16
N PHE A 124 -1.10 -0.77 -19.03
CA PHE A 124 0.14 -1.49 -18.71
C PHE A 124 1.14 -1.28 -19.85
N CYS A 125 2.44 -1.20 -19.52
CA CYS A 125 3.52 -1.05 -20.48
C CYS A 125 4.21 -2.39 -20.74
N ASP A 126 4.57 -2.65 -21.99
CA ASP A 126 5.31 -3.86 -22.34
C ASP A 126 6.80 -3.73 -22.00
N LEU A 127 7.36 -4.79 -21.42
CA LEU A 127 8.79 -4.86 -21.08
C LEU A 127 9.50 -5.73 -22.11
N ARG A 128 10.27 -5.10 -22.98
CA ARG A 128 11.11 -5.82 -23.94
C ARG A 128 12.45 -6.18 -23.31
N TYR A 129 12.71 -7.46 -23.17
CA TYR A 129 14.02 -7.98 -22.77
C TYR A 129 15.12 -7.50 -23.73
N LEU A 130 16.21 -6.98 -23.16
CA LEU A 130 17.42 -6.61 -23.91
C LEU A 130 18.60 -7.51 -23.54
N ASP A 131 18.95 -7.60 -22.26
CA ASP A 131 20.12 -8.37 -21.80
C ASP A 131 20.07 -8.73 -20.30
N ASN A 132 21.01 -9.55 -19.85
CA ASN A 132 21.28 -9.80 -18.43
C ASN A 132 22.01 -8.60 -17.80
N LEU A 133 21.70 -8.33 -16.53
CA LEU A 133 22.44 -7.35 -15.72
C LEU A 133 23.85 -7.87 -15.38
N TYR A 134 23.98 -9.17 -15.10
CA TYR A 134 25.23 -9.85 -14.79
C TYR A 134 25.17 -11.32 -15.24
N SER A 135 26.35 -11.91 -15.48
CA SER A 135 26.51 -13.31 -15.93
C SER A 135 27.30 -14.20 -14.97
N SER A 136 27.95 -13.61 -13.96
CA SER A 136 28.71 -14.32 -12.92
C SER A 136 28.20 -13.90 -11.54
N PRO A 137 28.03 -14.82 -10.57
CA PRO A 137 28.31 -16.27 -10.62
C PRO A 137 27.31 -17.09 -11.44
N CYS A 138 26.18 -16.49 -11.84
CA CYS A 138 25.21 -17.04 -12.79
C CYS A 138 24.48 -15.90 -13.51
N THR A 139 23.72 -16.22 -14.55
CA THR A 139 22.94 -15.24 -15.31
C THR A 139 21.83 -14.60 -14.47
N SER A 140 21.75 -13.27 -14.46
CA SER A 140 20.76 -12.53 -13.67
C SER A 140 19.31 -12.89 -14.04
N SER A 141 19.05 -13.26 -15.30
CA SER A 141 17.75 -13.76 -15.76
C SER A 141 17.26 -15.01 -15.04
N THR A 142 18.16 -15.82 -14.45
CA THR A 142 17.79 -16.93 -13.56
C THR A 142 16.97 -16.45 -12.36
N PHE A 143 17.19 -15.22 -11.92
CA PHE A 143 16.42 -14.56 -10.87
C PHE A 143 15.40 -13.56 -11.43
N ASN A 144 15.01 -13.67 -12.71
CA ASN A 144 14.18 -12.68 -13.42
C ASN A 144 14.70 -11.24 -13.34
N ILE A 145 16.01 -11.05 -13.10
CA ILE A 145 16.65 -9.74 -13.13
C ILE A 145 17.15 -9.47 -14.55
N GLN A 146 16.65 -8.42 -15.19
CA GLN A 146 16.84 -8.20 -16.62
C GLN A 146 17.04 -6.70 -16.93
N ILE A 147 17.84 -6.42 -17.95
CA ILE A 147 17.85 -5.11 -18.61
C ILE A 147 16.75 -5.15 -19.66
N VAL A 148 15.85 -4.17 -19.61
CA VAL A 148 14.67 -4.07 -20.47
C VAL A 148 14.55 -2.69 -21.08
N LYS A 149 13.82 -2.63 -22.18
CA LYS A 149 13.27 -1.39 -22.72
C LYS A 149 11.77 -1.38 -22.42
N ILE A 150 11.29 -0.29 -21.84
CA ILE A 150 9.85 -0.04 -21.72
C ILE A 150 9.41 0.48 -23.08
N GLU A 151 8.50 -0.23 -23.74
CA GLU A 151 7.93 0.23 -24.99
C GLU A 151 6.84 1.27 -24.72
N ASP A 152 6.80 2.32 -25.54
CA ASP A 152 5.81 3.40 -25.41
C ASP A 152 4.41 2.99 -25.90
N GLN A 153 4.27 1.76 -26.42
CA GLN A 153 2.99 1.23 -26.87
C GLN A 153 2.21 0.64 -25.70
N LEU A 154 1.13 1.34 -25.37
CA LEU A 154 0.20 0.97 -24.32
C LEU A 154 -0.66 -0.21 -24.75
N GLN A 155 -0.74 -1.24 -23.90
CA GLN A 155 -1.53 -2.43 -24.17
C GLN A 155 -2.40 -2.80 -22.96
N ILE A 156 -3.56 -3.39 -23.27
CA ILE A 156 -4.47 -3.94 -22.25
C ILE A 156 -4.04 -5.39 -21.97
N TRP A 157 -3.71 -5.68 -20.72
CA TRP A 157 -3.36 -7.01 -20.27
C TRP A 157 -4.43 -7.57 -19.34
N PRO A 158 -4.95 -8.79 -19.59
CA PRO A 158 -5.79 -9.47 -18.64
C PRO A 158 -5.06 -9.70 -17.31
N CYS A 159 -5.69 -9.40 -16.17
CA CYS A 159 -5.05 -9.50 -14.85
C CYS A 159 -4.61 -10.93 -14.50
N ASP A 160 -5.24 -11.95 -15.07
CA ASP A 160 -4.85 -13.36 -14.96
C ASP A 160 -3.50 -13.67 -15.63
N LYS A 161 -3.01 -12.77 -16.49
CA LYS A 161 -1.69 -12.87 -17.14
C LYS A 161 -0.57 -12.17 -16.37
N LEU A 162 -0.88 -11.49 -15.25
CA LEU A 162 0.14 -10.84 -14.41
C LEU A 162 0.97 -11.89 -13.67
N GLN A 163 2.25 -12.00 -14.00
CA GLN A 163 3.13 -13.04 -13.47
C GLN A 163 3.91 -12.62 -12.22
N ALA A 164 4.34 -11.36 -12.14
CA ALA A 164 5.21 -10.90 -11.05
C ALA A 164 5.16 -9.39 -10.86
N LYS A 165 5.49 -8.94 -9.64
CA LYS A 165 5.80 -7.53 -9.36
C LYS A 165 7.27 -7.27 -9.61
N MET A 166 7.58 -6.11 -10.18
CA MET A 166 8.96 -5.72 -10.47
C MET A 166 9.25 -4.32 -9.95
N TRP A 167 10.45 -4.13 -9.42
CA TRP A 167 11.05 -2.83 -9.17
C TRP A 167 11.84 -2.42 -10.40
N ILE A 168 11.60 -1.21 -10.89
CA ILE A 168 12.24 -0.68 -12.10
C ILE A 168 13.23 0.41 -11.68
N MET A 169 14.46 0.31 -12.16
CA MET A 169 15.50 1.32 -11.99
C MET A 169 16.01 1.80 -13.35
N SER A 170 16.26 3.09 -13.52
CA SER A 170 16.84 3.63 -14.75
C SER A 170 18.33 3.28 -14.87
N LEU A 171 18.74 2.85 -16.08
CA LEU A 171 20.13 2.59 -16.45
C LEU A 171 20.40 3.18 -17.83
N ASN A 172 21.02 4.37 -17.87
CA ASN A 172 21.27 5.13 -19.10
C ASN A 172 19.97 5.39 -19.90
N LYS A 173 19.81 4.74 -21.06
CA LYS A 173 18.60 4.82 -21.92
C LYS A 173 17.64 3.63 -21.75
N ASN A 174 17.99 2.68 -20.87
CA ASN A 174 17.25 1.46 -20.62
C ASN A 174 16.83 1.40 -19.15
N TYR A 175 16.16 0.31 -18.78
CA TYR A 175 15.72 0.05 -17.42
C TYR A 175 16.24 -1.30 -16.94
N ILE A 176 16.47 -1.43 -15.64
CA ILE A 176 16.70 -2.70 -14.99
C ILE A 176 15.45 -3.05 -14.21
N VAL A 177 14.96 -4.26 -14.38
CA VAL A 177 13.85 -4.80 -13.60
C VAL A 177 14.34 -5.86 -12.64
N PHE A 178 13.90 -5.75 -11.39
CA PHE A 178 14.13 -6.72 -10.33
C PHE A 178 12.78 -7.26 -9.90
N PRO A 179 12.54 -8.57 -9.84
CA PRO A 179 11.32 -9.08 -9.24
C PRO A 179 11.30 -8.68 -7.77
N ILE A 180 10.18 -8.14 -7.33
CA ILE A 180 9.92 -7.91 -5.91
C ILE A 180 9.49 -9.26 -5.34
N ILE A 181 10.47 -10.01 -4.88
CA ILE A 181 10.25 -11.29 -4.21
C ILE A 181 9.68 -10.97 -2.82
N HIS A 182 8.38 -11.15 -2.65
CA HIS A 182 7.78 -11.21 -1.32
C HIS A 182 7.85 -12.65 -0.83
N THR A 183 8.47 -12.85 0.34
CA THR A 183 8.10 -13.95 1.24
C THR A 183 6.74 -13.69 1.87
#